data_AF-A0A2X3GFW0-F1
#
_entry.id   AF-A0A2X3GFW0-F1
#
_cell.length_a   1.000
_cell.length_b   1.000
_cell.length_c   1.000
_cell.angle_alpha   90.00
_cell.angle_beta   90.00
_cell.angle_gamma   90.00
#
_symmetry.space_group_name_H-M   'P 1'
#
loop_
_entity.id
_entity.type
_entity.pdbx_description
1 polymer ?
#
loop_
_entity_poly.entity_id
_entity_poly.type
_entity_poly.pdbx_seq_one_letter_code
_entity_poly.pdbx_strand_id
1 'polypeptide(L)'
;MYDFVIIGGGIIGMSTAMQLIEIYPDARIALLEKEAGPACHQTGHNSGVIHAGVYYTPGSLKAQFCLAGNPRHQGLLRAERHPL
;
A
#
# COMPACT_ATOMS: atom_id res chain seq x y z
N MET A 1 -4.78 2.81 -24.72
CA MET A 1 -5.90 2.61 -23.79
C MET A 1 -5.39 1.83 -22.60
N TYR A 2 -5.78 2.22 -21.38
CA TYR A 2 -5.42 1.57 -20.12
C TYR A 2 -6.64 0.80 -19.60
N ASP A 3 -6.41 -0.36 -18.99
CA ASP A 3 -7.46 -1.18 -18.36
C ASP A 3 -7.78 -0.66 -16.96
N PHE A 4 -6.75 -0.17 -16.26
CA PHE A 4 -6.90 0.45 -14.94
C PHE A 4 -6.18 1.80 -14.89
N VAL A 5 -6.82 2.77 -14.23
CA VAL A 5 -6.20 4.05 -13.87
C VAL A 5 -6.33 4.25 -12.37
N ILE A 6 -5.20 4.49 -11.71
CA ILE A 6 -5.08 4.72 -10.28
C ILE A 6 -4.70 6.19 -10.06
N ILE A 7 -5.44 6.88 -9.20
CA ILE A 7 -5.18 8.28 -8.86
C ILE A 7 -4.60 8.37 -7.46
N GLY A 8 -3.37 8.86 -7.37
CA GLY A 8 -2.59 9.03 -6.14
C GLY A 8 -1.41 8.05 -6.04
N GLY A 9 -0.20 8.58 -5.96
CA GLY A 9 1.07 7.88 -5.76
C GLY A 9 1.45 7.72 -4.29
N GLY A 10 0.46 7.58 -3.39
CA GLY A 10 0.67 7.16 -2.01
C GLY A 10 0.76 5.63 -1.87
N ILE A 11 0.99 5.14 -0.66
CA ILE A 11 1.16 3.70 -0.37
C ILE A 11 -0.05 2.87 -0.82
N ILE A 12 -1.27 3.41 -0.71
CA ILE A 12 -2.49 2.73 -1.15
C ILE A 12 -2.53 2.60 -2.67
N GLY A 13 -2.20 3.67 -3.41
CA GLY A 13 -2.17 3.63 -4.87
C GLY A 13 -1.10 2.69 -5.41
N MET A 14 0.12 2.78 -4.87
CA MET A 14 1.23 1.91 -5.26
C MET A 14 0.98 0.44 -4.92
N SER A 15 0.49 0.13 -3.71
CA SER A 15 0.17 -1.26 -3.35
C SER A 15 -0.98 -1.84 -4.18
N THR A 16 -1.96 -1.01 -4.55
CA THR A 16 -3.02 -1.42 -5.49
C THR A 16 -2.44 -1.72 -6.87
N ALA A 17 -1.55 -0.87 -7.39
CA ALA A 17 -0.88 -1.10 -8.67
C ALA A 17 -0.07 -2.40 -8.67
N MET A 18 0.72 -2.64 -7.63
CA MET A 18 1.50 -3.88 -7.46
C MET A 18 0.60 -5.12 -7.50
N GLN A 19 -0.51 -5.11 -6.75
CA GLN A 19 -1.45 -6.23 -6.72
C GLN A 19 -2.17 -6.44 -8.06
N LEU A 20 -2.53 -5.35 -8.76
CA LEU A 20 -3.15 -5.47 -10.08
C LEU A 20 -2.20 -6.04 -11.13
N ILE A 21 -0.91 -5.72 -11.07
CA ILE A 21 0.11 -6.30 -11.96
C ILE A 21 0.23 -7.81 -11.74
N GLU A 22 0.18 -8.27 -10.48
CA GLU A 22 0.24 -9.70 -10.15
C GLU A 22 -1.01 -10.46 -10.63
N ILE A 23 -2.21 -9.87 -10.46
CA ILE A 23 -3.48 -10.51 -10.81
C ILE A 23 -3.74 -10.46 -12.33
N TYR A 24 -3.34 -9.36 -12.99
CA TYR A 24 -3.60 -9.10 -14.41
C TYR A 24 -2.30 -8.74 -15.14
N PRO A 25 -1.44 -9.73 -15.45
CA PRO A 25 -0.11 -9.48 -16.01
C PRO A 25 -0.11 -8.77 -17.37
N ASP A 26 -1.19 -8.92 -18.14
CA ASP A 26 -1.36 -8.30 -19.45
C ASP A 26 -2.07 -6.93 -19.40
N ALA A 27 -2.57 -6.51 -18.24
CA ALA A 27 -3.30 -5.26 -18.11
C ALA A 27 -2.38 -4.05 -18.21
N ARG A 28 -2.82 -3.04 -18.94
CA ARG A 28 -2.18 -1.73 -19.01
C ARG A 28 -2.68 -0.88 -17.86
N ILE A 29 -1.82 -0.63 -16.88
CA ILE A 29 -2.15 0.15 -15.69
C ILE A 29 -1.48 1.54 -15.79
N ALA A 30 -2.24 2.60 -15.56
CA ALA A 30 -1.72 3.94 -15.35
C ALA A 30 -1.85 4.32 -13.87
N LEU A 31 -0.81 4.90 -13.29
CA LEU A 31 -0.86 5.55 -11.98
C LEU A 31 -0.51 7.02 -12.16
N LEU A 32 -1.38 7.90 -11.68
CA LEU A 32 -1.24 9.34 -11.80
C LEU A 32 -1.04 9.96 -10.41
N GLU A 33 0.04 10.71 -10.25
CA GLU A 33 0.31 11.52 -9.05
C GLU A 33 0.38 12.98 -9.46
N LYS A 34 -0.23 13.87 -8.67
CA LYS A 34 -0.24 15.31 -8.94
C LYS A 34 1.09 15.97 -8.61
N GLU A 35 1.80 15.42 -7.62
CA GLU A 35 3.10 15.92 -7.18
C GLU A 35 4.23 15.40 -8.09
N ALA A 36 5.40 16.05 -8.01
CA ALA A 36 6.56 15.66 -8.82
C ALA A 36 7.14 14.28 -8.47
N GLY A 37 6.74 13.70 -7.34
CA GLY A 37 7.16 12.37 -6.90
C GLY A 37 6.10 11.69 -6.04
N PRO A 38 6.26 10.38 -5.78
CA PRO A 38 5.33 9.63 -4.95
C PRO A 38 5.47 10.02 -3.47
N ALA A 39 4.47 9.67 -2.67
CA ALA A 39 4.48 9.80 -1.22
C ALA A 39 4.71 11.22 -0.66
N CYS A 40 4.58 12.29 -1.45
CA CYS A 40 4.76 13.67 -0.99
C CYS A 40 3.71 14.16 0.05
N HIS A 41 2.66 13.37 0.32
CA HIS A 41 1.60 13.69 1.29
C HIS A 41 1.63 12.71 2.48
N GLN A 42 0.48 12.18 2.92
CA GLN A 42 0.34 11.38 4.15
C GLN A 42 1.29 10.16 4.21
N THR A 43 1.59 9.51 3.08
CA THR A 43 2.51 8.36 3.04
C THR A 43 3.95 8.72 3.40
N GLY A 44 4.45 9.89 3.01
CA GLY A 44 5.78 10.37 3.42
C GLY A 44 5.80 11.06 4.77
N HIS A 45 4.63 11.49 5.27
CA HIS A 45 4.48 12.25 6.51
C HIS A 45 3.66 11.47 7.57
N ASN A 46 4.14 10.28 7.91
CA ASN A 46 3.63 9.50 9.04
C ASN A 46 4.80 8.91 9.84
N SER A 47 4.51 8.25 10.95
CA SER A 47 5.54 7.70 11.85
C SER A 47 6.30 6.50 11.29
N GLY A 48 5.86 5.93 10.16
CA GLY A 48 6.41 4.69 9.61
C GLY A 48 6.13 3.44 10.45
N VAL A 49 5.29 3.53 11.48
CA VAL A 49 5.03 2.44 12.42
C VAL A 49 4.11 1.39 11.81
N ILE A 50 4.57 0.14 11.80
CA ILE A 50 3.73 -1.04 11.55
C ILE A 50 3.01 -1.37 12.86
N HIS A 51 1.76 -0.93 12.99
CA HIS A 51 0.99 -1.10 14.23
C HIS A 51 0.65 -2.57 14.50
N ALA A 52 0.74 -3.00 15.75
CA ALA A 52 0.31 -4.35 16.18
C ALA A 52 -1.22 -4.49 16.33
N GLY A 53 -1.98 -3.40 16.24
CA GLY A 53 -3.45 -3.40 16.30
C GLY A 53 -4.06 -3.40 17.71
N VAL A 54 -3.25 -3.24 18.77
CA VAL A 54 -3.66 -3.37 20.18
C VAL A 54 -4.77 -2.38 20.61
N TYR A 55 -4.84 -1.20 19.98
CA TYR A 55 -5.76 -0.13 20.36
C TYR A 55 -6.99 0.01 19.45
N TYR A 56 -7.17 -0.87 18.48
CA TYR A 56 -8.28 -0.74 17.54
C TYR A 56 -9.55 -1.37 18.12
N THR A 57 -10.68 -0.68 17.94
CA THR A 57 -11.99 -1.18 18.35
C THR A 57 -12.23 -2.57 17.75
N PRO A 58 -12.58 -3.58 18.56
CA PRO A 58 -12.87 -4.93 18.07
C PRO A 58 -13.92 -4.93 16.97
N GLY A 59 -13.70 -5.73 15.93
CA GLY A 59 -14.60 -5.81 14.77
C GLY A 59 -14.51 -4.65 13.78
N SER A 60 -13.81 -3.55 14.09
CA SER A 60 -13.64 -2.44 13.15
C SER A 60 -12.80 -2.83 11.93
N LEU A 61 -13.01 -2.13 10.82
CA LEU A 61 -12.18 -2.29 9.61
C LEU A 61 -10.70 -2.03 9.89
N LYS A 62 -10.37 -1.09 10.80
CA LYS A 62 -8.98 -0.85 11.23
C LYS A 62 -8.37 -2.07 11.90
N ALA A 63 -9.10 -2.70 12.82
CA ALA A 63 -8.64 -3.93 13.47
C ALA A 63 -8.44 -5.07 12.46
N GLN A 64 -9.43 -5.28 11.59
CA GLN A 64 -9.38 -6.36 10.58
C GLN A 64 -8.24 -6.15 9.57
N PHE A 65 -8.11 -4.96 9.00
CA PHE A 65 -7.07 -4.65 8.01
C PHE A 65 -5.67 -4.59 8.63
N CYS A 66 -5.52 -4.16 9.89
CA CYS A 66 -4.23 -4.22 10.56
C CYS A 66 -3.76 -5.66 10.76
N LEU A 67 -4.65 -6.53 11.25
CA LEU A 67 -4.33 -7.94 11.47
C LEU A 67 -3.99 -8.65 10.15
N ALA A 68 -4.78 -8.41 9.11
CA ALA A 68 -4.56 -9.01 7.80
C ALA A 68 -3.37 -8.40 7.03
N GLY A 69 -3.10 -7.11 7.22
CA GLY A 69 -2.08 -6.36 6.49
C GLY A 69 -0.67 -6.53 7.04
N ASN A 70 -0.51 -6.62 8.37
CA ASN A 70 0.80 -6.77 9.02
C ASN A 70 1.69 -7.87 8.42
N PRO A 71 1.25 -9.14 8.32
CA PRO A 71 2.10 -10.20 7.81
C PRO A 71 2.49 -9.97 6.34
N ARG A 72 1.60 -9.39 5.52
CA ARG A 72 1.90 -9.05 4.11
C ARG A 72 2.95 -7.96 4.02
N HIS A 73 2.81 -6.90 4.82
CA HIS A 73 3.78 -5.81 4.87
C HIS A 73 5.16 -6.30 5.32
N GLN A 74 5.22 -7.12 6.38
CA GLN A 74 6.47 -7.71 6.84
C GLN A 74 7.08 -8.66 5.80
N GLY A 75 6.26 -9.44 5.10
CA GLY A 75 6.70 -10.30 4.00
C GLY A 75 7.36 -9.51 2.88
N LEU A 76 6.74 -8.39 2.46
CA LEU A 76 7.29 -7.50 1.44
C LEU A 76 8.63 -6.90 1.87
N LEU A 77 8.74 -6.35 3.08
CA LEU A 77 9.99 -5.77 3.58
C LEU A 77 11.14 -6.80 3.62
N ARG A 78 10.83 -8.04 4.01
CA ARG A 78 11.79 -9.14 4.01
C ARG A 78 12.25 -9.50 2.59
N ALA A 79 11.33 -9.55 1.63
CA ALA A 79 11.64 -9.84 0.23
C ALA A 79 12.54 -8.74 -0.39
N GLU A 80 12.27 -7.49 -0.07
CA GLU A 80 13.01 -6.31 -0.55
C GLU A 80 14.33 -6.05 0.21
N ARG A 81 14.68 -6.89 1.20
CA ARG A 81 15.89 -6.75 2.05
C ARG A 81 15.98 -5.40 2.78
N HIS A 82 14.84 -4.79 3.10
CA HIS A 82 14.83 -3.57 3.90
C HIS A 82 14.97 -3.95 5.38
N PRO A 83 15.99 -3.44 6.11
CA PRO A 83 16.11 -3.72 7.54
C PRO A 83 14.91 -3.14 8.29
N LEU A 84 14.35 -3.94 9.21
CA LEU A 84 13.34 -3.53 10.19
C LEU A 84 14.00 -2.83 11.38
#